data_AF-A0A4P5VFB6-F1
#
_entry.id   AF-A0A4P5VFB6-F1
#
_cell.length_a   1.000
_cell.length_b   1.000
_cell.length_c   1.000
_cell.angle_alpha   90.00
_cell.angle_beta   90.00
_cell.angle_gamma   90.00
#
_symmetry.space_group_name_H-M   'P 1'
#
loop_
_entity.id
_entity.type
_entity.pdbx_description
1 polymer ?
#
loop_
_entity_poly.entity_id
_entity_poly.type
_entity_poly.pdbx_seq_one_letter_code
_entity_poly.pdbx_strand_id
1 'polypeptide(L)' 'MILLDTYVMIWLALLASHPAVRLLALDPTVAVAATRLPEPFHADPADRFLVAQARELGIPLLSADSRIRSYGPVHSLW' A
#
# COMPACT_ATOMS: atom_id res chain seq x y z
N MET A 1 -24.40 -0.59 12.62
CA MET A 1 -23.07 -0.34 12.04
C MET A 1 -22.60 -1.61 11.31
N ILE A 2 -23.18 -1.90 10.13
CA ILE A 2 -22.90 -3.11 9.32
C ILE A 2 -22.75 -2.75 7.82
N LEU A 3 -23.18 -1.55 7.39
CA LEU A 3 -23.27 -1.20 5.97
C LEU A 3 -21.92 -0.87 5.29
N LEU A 4 -20.92 -0.38 6.03
CA LEU A 4 -19.64 0.03 5.43
C LEU A 4 -18.77 -1.16 5.03
N ASP A 5 -18.70 -2.18 5.89
CA ASP A 5 -17.81 -3.34 5.73
C ASP A 5 -18.25 -4.22 4.55
N THR A 6 -19.56 -4.46 4.42
CA THR A 6 -20.12 -5.21 3.28
C THR A 6 -19.81 -4.53 1.94
N TYR A 7 -19.88 -3.20 1.89
CA TYR A 7 -19.61 -2.45 0.66
C TYR A 7 -18.13 -2.53 0.25
N VAL A 8 -17.22 -2.40 1.21
CA VAL A 8 -15.77 -2.52 0.96
C VAL A 8 -15.42 -3.93 0.44
N MET A 9 -16.00 -4.97 1.04
CA MET A 9 -15.76 -6.35 0.60
C MET A 9 -16.28 -6.62 -0.82
N ILE A 10 -17.40 -6.01 -1.23
CA ILE A 10 -17.90 -6.10 -2.61
C ILE A 10 -16.91 -5.45 -3.58
N TRP A 11 -16.38 -4.27 -3.27
CA TRP A 11 -15.39 -3.60 -4.10
C TRP A 11 -14.09 -4.40 -4.23
N LEU A 12 -13.61 -4.97 -3.13
CA LEU A 12 -12.42 -5.83 -3.15
C LEU A 12 -12.64 -7.07 -4.02
N ALA A 13 -13.82 -7.71 -3.91
CA ALA A 13 -14.16 -8.85 -4.76
C ALA A 13 -14.22 -8.47 -6.25
N LEU A 14 -14.81 -7.31 -6.58
CA LEU A 14 -14.86 -6.80 -7.95
C LEU A 14 -13.46 -6.53 -8.50
N LEU A 15 -12.61 -5.82 -7.75
CA LEU A 15 -11.23 -5.57 -8.14
C LEU A 15 -10.44 -6.87 -8.34
N ALA A 16 -10.57 -7.83 -7.43
CA ALA A 16 -9.89 -9.12 -7.51
C ALA A 16 -10.32 -9.97 -8.72
N SER A 17 -11.53 -9.74 -9.27
CA SER A 17 -12.01 -10.42 -10.46
C SER A 17 -11.39 -9.90 -11.76
N HIS A 18 -10.76 -8.71 -11.74
CA HIS A 18 -10.15 -8.13 -12.93
C HIS A 18 -8.78 -8.79 -13.22
N PRO A 19 -8.52 -9.30 -14.44
CA PRO A 19 -7.31 -10.10 -14.72
C PRO A 19 -5.99 -9.31 -14.60
N ALA A 20 -6.03 -7.98 -14.70
CA ALA A 20 -4.87 -7.11 -14.52
C ALA A 20 -4.61 -6.71 -13.05
N VAL A 21 -5.45 -7.15 -12.12
CA VAL A 21 -5.34 -6.81 -10.69
C VAL A 21 -4.96 -8.06 -9.91
N ARG A 22 -4.01 -7.90 -8.98
CA ARG A 22 -3.64 -8.94 -8.02
C ARG A 22 -3.68 -8.36 -6.63
N LEU A 23 -4.46 -8.97 -5.75
CA LEU A 23 -4.41 -8.67 -4.33
C LEU A 23 -3.18 -9.33 -3.71
N LEU A 24 -2.43 -8.55 -2.94
CA LEU A 24 -1.26 -9.03 -2.20
C LEU A 24 -1.61 -9.07 -0.72
N ALA A 25 -1.28 -10.18 -0.06
CA ALA A 25 -1.39 -10.29 1.38
C ALA A 25 -0.30 -9.44 2.05
N LEU A 26 -0.62 -8.87 3.21
CA LEU A 26 0.39 -8.22 4.04
C LEU A 26 1.21 -9.30 4.75
N ASP A 27 2.41 -9.55 4.26
CA ASP A 27 3.34 -10.51 4.85
C ASP A 27 3.99 -9.95 6.14
N PRO A 28 4.28 -10.77 7.16
CA PRO A 28 4.98 -10.32 8.37
C PRO A 28 6.31 -9.61 8.09
N THR A 29 7.05 -9.99 7.04
CA THR A 29 8.30 -9.33 6.64
C THR A 29 8.06 -7.88 6.24
N VAL A 30 7.00 -7.62 5.46
CA VAL A 30 6.57 -6.28 5.04
C VAL A 30 6.08 -5.48 6.24
N ALA A 31 5.34 -6.10 7.15
CA ALA A 31 4.90 -5.46 8.39
C ALA A 31 6.08 -4.99 9.25
N VAL A 32 7.15 -5.78 9.35
CA VAL A 32 8.39 -5.38 10.03
C VAL A 32 9.13 -4.30 9.25
N ALA A 33 9.26 -4.42 7.92
CA ALA A 33 9.92 -3.44 7.07
C ALA A 33 9.26 -2.05 7.15
N ALA A 34 7.93 -2.00 7.26
CA ALA A 34 7.15 -0.78 7.46
C ALA A 34 7.53 -0.01 8.73
N THR A 35 8.03 -0.70 9.77
CA THR A 35 8.52 -0.05 11.00
C THR A 35 9.91 0.57 10.86
N ARG A 36 10.67 0.17 9.82
CA ARG A 36 12.09 0.47 9.61
C ARG A 36 12.35 1.32 8.36
N LEU A 37 11.31 1.98 7.86
CA LEU A 37 11.42 2.90 6.74
C LEU A 37 12.40 4.04 7.08
N PRO A 38 13.31 4.43 6.17
CA PRO A 38 14.21 5.56 6.39
C PRO A 38 13.43 6.82 6.76
N GLU A 39 13.81 7.47 7.86
CA GLU A 39 13.18 8.71 8.30
C GLU A 39 13.75 9.91 7.52
N PRO A 40 12.98 11.01 7.34
CA PRO A 40 11.61 11.20 7.83
C PRO A 40 10.56 10.57 6.90
N PHE A 41 9.60 9.81 7.47
CA PHE A 41 8.41 9.37 6.75
C PHE A 41 7.13 9.51 7.56
N HIS A 42 5.98 9.45 6.88
CA HIS A 42 4.67 9.57 7.50
C HIS A 42 4.45 8.50 8.59
N ALA A 43 3.74 8.87 9.66
CA ALA A 43 3.48 7.98 10.79
C ALA A 43 2.27 7.05 10.56
N ASP A 44 1.51 7.23 9.47
CA ASP A 44 0.34 6.40 9.20
C ASP A 44 0.74 4.94 8.88
N PRO A 45 0.19 3.95 9.60
CA PRO A 45 0.54 2.55 9.37
C PRO A 45 0.21 2.04 7.96
N ALA A 46 -0.90 2.45 7.35
CA ALA A 46 -1.31 1.96 6.05
C ALA A 46 -0.36 2.48 4.95
N ASP A 47 0.00 3.76 4.98
CA ASP A 47 1.00 4.32 4.07
C ASP A 47 2.35 3.59 4.20
N ARG A 48 2.75 3.31 5.44
CA ARG A 48 4.01 2.59 5.71
C ARG A 48 3.97 1.16 5.17
N PHE A 49 2.85 0.46 5.28
CA PHE A 49 2.69 -0.87 4.67
C PHE A 49 2.76 -0.81 3.15
N LEU A 50 2.07 0.14 2.51
CA LEU A 50 2.09 0.28 1.06
C LEU A 50 3.49 0.61 0.53
N VAL A 51 4.20 1.53 1.19
CA VAL A 51 5.57 1.90 0.81
C VAL A 51 6.55 0.75 1.04
N ALA A 52 6.47 0.06 2.19
CA ALA A 52 7.33 -1.08 2.45
C ALA A 52 7.09 -2.20 1.44
N GLN A 53 5.82 -2.53 1.14
CA GLN A 53 5.47 -3.56 0.17
C GLN A 53 6.02 -3.25 -1.22
N ALA A 54 5.88 -2.00 -1.68
CA ALA A 54 6.39 -1.57 -2.98
C ALA A 54 7.92 -1.63 -3.05
N ARG A 55 8.61 -1.26 -1.96
CA ARG A 55 10.07 -1.36 -1.85
C ARG A 55 10.58 -2.80 -1.87
N GLU A 56 9.95 -3.69 -1.11
CA GLU A 56 10.31 -5.12 -1.07
C GLU A 56 10.12 -5.79 -2.44
N LEU A 57 9.09 -5.40 -3.19
CA LEU A 57 8.81 -5.93 -4.52
C LEU A 57 9.59 -5.23 -5.64
N GLY A 58 10.25 -4.10 -5.37
CA GLY A 58 10.93 -3.30 -6.38
C GLY A 58 10.00 -2.71 -7.45
N ILE A 59 8.75 -2.39 -7.09
CA ILE A 59 7.72 -1.86 -8.01
C ILE A 59 7.37 -0.40 -7.71
N PRO A 60 6.92 0.38 -8.71
CA PRO A 60 6.44 1.73 -8.47
C PRO A 60 5.16 1.75 -7.62
N LEU A 61 5.06 2.73 -6.72
CA LEU A 61 3.84 3.02 -5.96
C LEU A 61 3.06 4.18 -6.61
N LEU A 62 1.88 3.89 -7.15
CA LEU A 62 0.95 4.91 -7.64
C LEU A 62 0.24 5.57 -6.44
N SER A 63 0.39 6.88 -6.24
CA SER A 63 -0.25 7.57 -5.11
C SER A 63 -0.51 9.06 -5.34
N ALA A 64 -1.67 9.51 -4.84
CA ALA A 64 -2.08 10.93 -4.83
C ALA A 64 -1.26 11.76 -3.87
N ASP A 65 -0.81 11.11 -2.80
CA ASP A 65 -0.20 11.78 -1.70
C ASP A 65 1.18 12.30 -2.13
N SER A 66 1.32 13.62 -2.11
CA SER A 66 2.58 14.28 -2.43
C SER A 66 3.72 13.87 -1.50
N ARG A 67 3.44 13.47 -0.25
CA ARG A 67 4.45 13.02 0.72
C ARG A 67 5.03 11.67 0.33
N ILE A 68 4.19 10.74 -0.10
CA ILE A 68 4.64 9.45 -0.67
C ILE A 68 5.44 9.72 -1.94
N ARG A 69 4.95 10.62 -2.79
CA ARG A 69 5.64 10.95 -4.05
C ARG A 69 7.02 11.58 -3.84
N SER A 70 7.17 12.40 -2.81
CA SER A 70 8.45 13.00 -2.44
C SER A 70 9.37 12.07 -1.65
N TYR A 71 8.91 10.87 -1.26
CA TYR A 71 9.60 10.11 -0.23
C TYR A 71 11.01 9.69 -0.64
N GLY A 72 11.25 9.31 -1.91
CA GLY A 72 12.60 9.07 -2.45
C GLY A 72 13.02 7.59 -2.46
N PRO A 73 13.05 6.86 -1.31
CA PRO A 73 13.37 5.43 -1.26
C PRO A 73 12.41 4.48 -1.99
N VAL A 74 11.31 5.00 -2.56
CA VAL A 74 10.38 4.26 -3.41
C VAL A 74 10.10 5.07 -4.67
N HIS A 75 10.17 4.44 -5.83
CA HIS A 75 9.74 5.08 -7.07
C HIS A 75 8.22 5.22 -7.06
N SER A 76 7.71 6.41 -7.40
CA SER A 76 6.28 6.71 -7.32
C SER A 76 5.75 7.32 -8.61
N LEU A 77 4.46 7.11 -8.87
CA LEU A 77 3.74 7.58 -10.05
C LEU A 77 2.46 8.31 -9.64
N TRP A 78 1.85 9.06 -10.57
CA TRP A 78 0.52 9.66 -10.43
C TRP A 78 -0.30 9.52 -11.69
#